data_AF-A0A3V9FI80-F1
#
_entry.id   AF-A0A3V9FI80-F1
#
_cell.length_a   1.000
_cell.length_b   1.000
_cell.length_c   1.000
_cell.angle_alpha   90.00
_cell.angle_beta   90.00
_cell.angle_gamma   90.00
#
_symmetry.space_group_name_H-M   'P 1'
#
loop_
_entity.id
_entity.type
_entity.pdbx_description
1 polymer ?
#
loop_
_entity_poly.entity_id
_entity_poly.type
_entity_poly.pdbx_seq_one_letter_code
_entity_poly.pdbx_strand_id
1 'polypeptide(L)'
;MYIYDAKTNGFYAVLLKESYELAGTWPKAGVEVTEEEHKALMDGQSTGKVVSADSEGKPVLTDIEIDYVALATAERDRRSAAVTAKINQLMEAQDDNDITATELLELSALREYRTKLRRMDLTAAPDINWPEPPED
;
A
#
# COMPACT_ATOMS: atom_id res chain seq x y z
N MET A 1 16.89 21.90 19.77
CA MET A 1 15.59 21.40 20.30
C MET A 1 14.54 21.37 19.21
N TYR A 2 13.63 20.41 19.28
CA TYR A 2 12.49 20.25 18.37
C TYR A 2 11.17 20.15 19.14
N ILE A 3 10.08 20.54 18.49
CA ILE A 3 8.72 20.18 18.88
C ILE A 3 8.23 19.10 17.92
N TYR A 4 7.81 17.96 18.45
CA TYR A 4 7.18 16.89 17.68
C TYR A 4 5.65 16.99 17.78
N ASP A 5 4.98 17.01 16.63
CA ASP A 5 3.52 16.95 16.55
C ASP A 5 3.06 15.58 16.06
N ALA A 6 2.48 14.79 16.96
CA ALA A 6 1.96 13.46 16.68
C ALA A 6 0.88 13.44 15.58
N LYS A 7 0.14 14.54 15.36
CA LYS A 7 -0.92 14.59 14.34
C LYS A 7 -0.38 14.62 12.93
N THR A 8 0.72 15.34 12.74
CA THR A 8 1.38 15.49 11.44
C THR A 8 2.58 14.57 11.31
N ASN A 9 2.94 13.86 12.38
CA ASN A 9 4.19 13.10 12.52
C ASN A 9 5.42 13.97 12.18
N GLY A 10 5.36 15.26 12.52
CA GLY A 10 6.32 16.28 12.07
C GLY A 10 7.23 16.76 13.19
N PHE A 11 8.47 17.08 12.84
CA PHE A 11 9.44 17.71 13.73
C PHE A 11 9.67 19.18 13.34
N TYR A 12 9.49 20.08 14.30
CA TYR A 12 9.60 21.51 14.11
C TYR A 12 10.79 22.04 14.92
N ALA A 13 11.84 22.49 14.23
CA ALA A 13 13.01 23.06 14.90
C ALA A 13 12.61 24.34 15.64
N VAL A 14 12.87 24.39 16.95
CA VAL A 14 12.54 25.58 17.78
C VAL A 14 13.30 26.82 17.28
N LEU A 15 14.50 26.63 16.73
CA LEU A 15 15.31 27.68 16.08
C LEU A 15 14.59 28.38 14.90
N LEU A 16 13.62 27.73 14.27
CA LEU A 16 12.87 28.24 13.13
C LEU A 16 11.42 28.64 13.48
N LYS A 17 11.11 28.74 14.78
CA LYS A 17 9.75 28.99 15.28
C LYS A 17 9.09 30.21 14.62
N GLU A 18 9.76 31.35 14.57
CA GLU A 18 9.21 32.57 13.97
C GLU A 18 8.83 32.37 12.49
N SER A 19 9.66 31.64 11.72
CA SER A 19 9.36 31.34 10.31
C SER A 19 8.15 30.43 10.18
N TYR A 20 7.99 29.43 11.05
CA TYR A 20 6.82 28.55 11.06
C TYR A 20 5.55 29.26 11.51
N GLU A 21 5.64 30.18 12.47
CA GLU A 21 4.49 30.99 12.92
C GLU A 21 4.03 31.95 11.82
N LEU A 22 4.96 32.61 11.13
CA LEU A 22 4.66 33.44 9.96
C LEU A 22 4.02 32.64 8.82
N ALA A 23 4.45 31.39 8.62
CA ALA A 23 3.88 30.48 7.64
C ALA A 23 2.56 29.82 8.11
N GLY A 24 2.15 30.01 9.37
CA GLY A 24 0.98 29.37 9.96
C GLY A 24 1.12 27.85 10.13
N THR A 25 2.34 27.31 10.09
CA THR A 25 2.64 25.87 10.18
C THR A 25 3.14 25.43 11.55
N TRP A 26 3.41 26.37 12.47
CA TRP A 26 3.81 26.03 13.83
C TRP A 26 2.71 25.19 14.53
N PRO A 27 3.05 24.06 15.16
CA PRO A 27 2.06 23.16 15.72
C PRO A 27 1.37 23.78 16.94
N LYS A 28 0.05 23.56 17.04
CA LYS A 28 -0.75 24.02 18.20
C LYS A 28 -0.46 23.23 19.48
N ALA A 29 0.01 22.00 19.34
CA ALA A 29 0.39 21.10 20.41
C ALA A 29 1.54 20.23 19.93
N GLY A 30 2.41 19.82 20.85
CA GLY A 30 3.52 18.93 20.55
C GLY A 30 4.34 18.63 21.79
N VAL A 31 5.22 17.65 21.66
CA VAL A 31 6.14 17.23 22.73
C VAL A 31 7.54 17.72 22.41
N GLU A 32 8.26 18.19 23.43
CA GLU A 32 9.66 18.59 23.27
C GLU A 32 10.55 17.36 23.02
N VAL A 33 11.46 17.50 22.06
CA VAL A 33 12.43 16.47 21.67
C VAL A 33 13.80 17.12 21.59
N THR A 34 14.78 16.50 22.23
CA THR A 34 16.18 16.96 22.21
C THR A 34 16.80 16.75 20.82
N GLU A 35 17.94 17.40 20.55
CA GLU A 35 18.63 17.20 19.27
C GLU A 35 19.20 15.78 19.15
N GLU A 36 19.63 15.22 20.28
CA GLU A 36 20.12 13.86 20.42
C GLU A 36 19.01 12.83 20.18
N GLU A 37 17.82 13.02 20.79
CA GLU A 37 16.66 12.15 20.54
C GLU A 37 16.22 12.25 19.08
N HIS A 38 16.07 13.46 18.53
CA HIS A 38 15.74 13.66 17.12
C HIS A 38 16.74 12.95 16.21
N LYS A 39 18.05 13.11 16.47
CA LYS A 39 19.09 12.43 15.70
C LYS A 39 18.97 10.91 15.78
N ALA A 40 18.76 10.34 16.97
CA ALA A 40 18.58 8.90 17.13
C ALA A 40 17.36 8.37 16.35
N LEU A 41 16.27 9.16 16.29
CA LEU A 41 15.08 8.84 15.50
C LEU A 41 15.35 8.91 13.99
N MET A 42 16.12 9.91 13.52
CA MET A 42 16.52 9.98 12.10
C MET A 42 17.48 8.84 11.71
N ASP A 43 18.44 8.52 12.57
CA ASP A 43 19.36 7.39 12.36
C ASP A 43 18.58 6.06 12.32
N GLY A 44 17.60 5.86 13.21
CA GLY A 44 16.73 4.70 13.17
C GLY A 44 15.91 4.58 11.88
N GLN A 45 15.40 5.69 11.34
CA GLN A 45 14.72 5.68 10.05
C GLN A 45 15.61 5.21 8.90
N SER A 46 16.90 5.58 8.92
CA SER A 46 17.86 5.11 7.92
C SER A 46 18.11 3.59 7.97
N THR A 47 17.71 2.92 9.06
CA THR A 47 17.77 1.47 9.22
C THR A 47 16.46 0.75 8.90
N GLY A 48 15.47 1.46 8.36
CA GLY A 48 14.18 0.88 7.92
C GLY A 48 13.07 0.89 8.97
N LYS A 49 13.27 1.59 10.09
CA LYS A 49 12.20 1.86 11.08
C LYS A 49 11.42 3.11 10.69
N VAL A 50 10.24 3.29 11.27
CA VAL A 50 9.42 4.50 11.12
C VAL A 50 9.20 5.16 12.46
N VAL A 51 9.17 6.50 12.46
CA VAL A 51 8.78 7.26 13.64
C VAL A 51 7.26 7.23 13.76
N SER A 52 6.79 6.85 14.94
CA SER A 52 5.38 6.85 15.33
C SER A 52 5.23 7.51 16.70
N ALA A 53 4.05 8.07 16.99
CA ALA A 53 3.75 8.58 18.32
C ALA A 53 3.33 7.43 19.26
N ASP A 54 3.88 7.41 20.46
CA ASP A 54 3.41 6.52 21.53
C ASP A 54 2.11 7.04 22.19
N SER A 55 1.64 6.37 23.25
CA SER A 55 0.43 6.76 23.98
C SER A 55 0.52 8.14 24.65
N GLU A 56 1.73 8.66 24.87
CA GLU A 56 1.98 10.00 25.43
C GLU A 56 2.21 11.05 24.34
N GLY A 57 2.19 10.66 23.06
CA GLY A 57 2.48 11.54 21.93
C GLY A 57 3.96 11.77 21.69
N LYS A 58 4.85 10.99 22.33
CA LYS A 58 6.31 11.06 22.09
C LYS A 58 6.68 10.27 20.84
N PRO A 59 7.64 10.76 20.05
CA PRO A 59 8.11 10.03 18.89
C PRO A 59 8.98 8.85 19.33
N VAL A 60 8.63 7.66 18.83
CA VAL A 60 9.37 6.41 19.05
C VAL A 60 9.61 5.72 17.72
N LEU A 61 10.67 4.92 17.64
CA LEU A 61 10.93 4.08 16.47
C LEU A 61 10.12 2.79 16.57
N THR A 62 9.39 2.51 15.50
CA THR A 62 8.59 1.30 15.33
C THR A 62 9.00 0.60 14.04
N ASP A 63 8.80 -0.72 13.99
CA ASP A 63 8.96 -1.46 12.74
C ASP A 63 7.81 -1.14 11.78
N ILE A 64 8.06 -1.23 10.48
CA ILE A 64 7.02 -1.06 9.47
C ILE A 64 6.10 -2.28 9.56
N GLU A 65 4.85 -2.06 9.95
CA GLU A 65 3.82 -3.07 9.86
C GLU A 65 3.27 -3.09 8.44
N ILE A 66 3.63 -4.12 7.67
CA ILE A 66 3.12 -4.32 6.31
C ILE A 66 1.93 -5.28 6.39
N ASP A 67 0.76 -4.81 5.98
CA ASP A 67 -0.40 -5.68 5.78
C ASP A 67 -0.26 -6.41 4.44
N TYR A 68 0.48 -7.53 4.48
CA TYR A 68 0.70 -8.37 3.31
C TYR A 68 -0.60 -8.97 2.76
N VAL A 69 -1.62 -9.17 3.60
CA VAL A 69 -2.93 -9.69 3.17
C VAL A 69 -3.68 -8.63 2.37
N ALA A 70 -3.65 -7.37 2.78
CA ALA A 70 -4.22 -6.26 2.01
C ALA A 70 -3.50 -6.09 0.67
N LEU A 71 -2.17 -6.17 0.64
CA LEU A 71 -1.39 -6.12 -0.61
C LEU A 71 -1.73 -7.27 -1.55
N ALA A 72 -1.80 -8.50 -1.05
CA ALA A 72 -2.19 -9.66 -1.84
C ALA A 72 -3.64 -9.52 -2.35
N THR A 73 -4.55 -8.95 -1.56
CA THR A 73 -5.94 -8.69 -1.96
C THR A 73 -5.99 -7.72 -3.14
N ALA A 74 -5.26 -6.60 -3.06
CA ALA A 74 -5.17 -5.63 -4.14
C ALA A 74 -4.61 -6.26 -5.44
N GLU A 75 -3.60 -7.13 -5.33
CA GLU A 75 -3.02 -7.83 -6.49
C GLU A 75 -4.00 -8.82 -7.13
N ARG A 76 -4.73 -9.62 -6.33
CA ARG A 76 -5.80 -10.50 -6.85
C ARG A 76 -6.85 -9.70 -7.60
N ASP A 77 -7.27 -8.57 -7.05
CA ASP A 77 -8.31 -7.72 -7.63
C ASP A 77 -7.82 -7.07 -8.92
N ARG A 78 -6.58 -6.61 -8.97
CA ARG A 78 -5.92 -6.11 -10.19
C ARG A 78 -5.91 -7.17 -11.29
N ARG A 79 -5.46 -8.40 -10.99
CA ARG A 79 -5.43 -9.52 -11.95
C ARG A 79 -6.84 -9.87 -12.42
N SER A 80 -7.79 -9.93 -11.50
CA SER A 80 -9.20 -10.23 -11.81
C SER A 80 -9.84 -9.18 -12.71
N ALA A 81 -9.50 -7.91 -12.52
CA ALA A 81 -9.97 -6.80 -13.36
C ALA A 81 -9.42 -6.92 -14.79
N ALA A 82 -8.11 -7.16 -14.94
CA ALA A 82 -7.49 -7.34 -16.25
C ALA A 82 -8.13 -8.50 -17.04
N VAL A 83 -8.30 -9.65 -16.40
CA VAL A 83 -8.94 -10.83 -17.00
C VAL A 83 -10.41 -10.57 -17.33
N THR A 84 -11.12 -9.84 -16.47
CA THR A 84 -12.53 -9.49 -16.72
C THR A 84 -12.68 -8.59 -17.95
N ALA A 85 -11.77 -7.63 -18.16
CA ALA A 85 -11.80 -6.80 -19.36
C ALA A 85 -11.67 -7.63 -20.65
N LYS A 86 -10.73 -8.58 -20.69
CA LYS A 86 -10.54 -9.48 -21.84
C LYS A 86 -11.73 -10.44 -22.02
N ILE A 87 -12.25 -11.01 -20.93
CA ILE A 87 -13.47 -11.83 -20.98
C ILE A 87 -14.64 -11.05 -21.60
N ASN A 88 -14.82 -9.78 -21.25
CA ASN A 88 -15.90 -8.97 -21.80
C ASN A 88 -15.74 -8.76 -23.31
N GLN A 89 -14.53 -8.48 -23.80
CA GLN A 89 -14.25 -8.36 -25.24
C GLN A 89 -14.58 -9.65 -26.00
N LEU A 90 -14.18 -10.80 -25.46
CA LEU A 90 -14.48 -12.10 -26.09
C LEU A 90 -15.97 -12.46 -26.02
N MET A 91 -16.66 -12.03 -24.96
CA MET A 91 -18.11 -12.19 -24.87
C MET A 91 -18.85 -11.30 -25.88
N GLU A 92 -18.39 -10.07 -26.12
CA GLU A 92 -18.94 -9.20 -27.18
C GLU A 92 -18.77 -9.85 -28.57
N ALA A 93 -17.58 -10.37 -28.89
CA ALA A 93 -17.37 -11.11 -30.14
C ALA A 93 -18.25 -12.36 -30.25
N GLN A 94 -18.51 -13.04 -29.13
CA GLN A 94 -19.43 -14.18 -29.09
C GLN A 94 -20.87 -13.75 -29.36
N ASP A 95 -21.32 -12.65 -28.76
CA ASP A 95 -22.66 -12.09 -28.91
C ASP A 95 -22.89 -11.56 -30.34
N ASP A 96 -21.84 -11.06 -30.99
CA ASP A 96 -21.82 -10.62 -32.39
C ASP A 96 -21.67 -11.78 -33.40
N ASN A 97 -21.59 -13.03 -32.92
CA ASN A 97 -21.35 -14.23 -33.73
C ASN A 97 -20.02 -14.21 -34.54
N ASP A 98 -19.03 -13.41 -34.11
CA ASP A 98 -17.70 -13.26 -34.75
C ASP A 98 -16.58 -14.01 -34.01
N ILE A 99 -16.89 -14.66 -32.88
CA ILE A 99 -15.88 -15.39 -32.10
C ILE A 99 -15.30 -16.58 -32.86
N THR A 100 -13.97 -16.68 -32.87
CA THR A 100 -13.24 -17.82 -33.44
C THR A 100 -13.15 -19.00 -32.47
N ALA A 101 -12.78 -20.19 -32.98
CA ALA A 101 -12.56 -21.37 -32.14
C ALA A 101 -11.42 -21.16 -31.12
N THR A 102 -10.37 -20.43 -31.49
CA THR A 102 -9.24 -20.09 -30.60
C THR A 102 -9.69 -19.16 -29.47
N GLU A 103 -10.42 -18.10 -29.81
CA GLU A 103 -10.97 -17.15 -28.82
C GLU A 103 -11.96 -17.80 -27.86
N LEU A 104 -12.71 -18.81 -28.30
CA LEU A 104 -13.61 -19.57 -27.43
C LEU A 104 -12.83 -20.42 -26.40
N LEU A 105 -11.67 -20.99 -26.79
CA LEU A 105 -10.77 -21.68 -25.87
C LEU A 105 -10.14 -20.67 -24.89
N GLU A 106 -9.71 -19.52 -25.39
CA GLU A 106 -9.16 -18.42 -24.58
C GLU A 106 -10.18 -17.94 -23.54
N LEU A 107 -11.43 -17.68 -23.96
CA LEU A 107 -12.53 -17.28 -23.08
C LEU A 107 -12.78 -18.31 -21.96
N SER A 108 -12.70 -19.60 -22.29
CA SER A 108 -12.87 -20.68 -21.31
C SER A 108 -11.72 -20.71 -20.31
N ALA A 109 -10.47 -20.59 -20.78
CA ALA A 109 -9.28 -20.57 -19.95
C ALA A 109 -9.24 -19.34 -19.02
N LEU A 110 -9.60 -18.15 -19.53
CA LEU A 110 -9.68 -16.91 -18.74
C LEU A 110 -10.76 -17.01 -17.65
N ARG A 111 -11.92 -17.61 -17.93
CA ARG A 111 -12.98 -17.85 -16.93
C ARG A 111 -12.52 -18.79 -15.82
N GLU A 112 -11.77 -19.84 -16.17
CA GLU A 112 -11.16 -20.73 -15.18
C GLU A 112 -10.12 -20.00 -14.33
N TYR A 113 -9.22 -19.25 -14.95
CA TYR A 113 -8.20 -18.45 -14.27
C TYR A 113 -8.81 -17.42 -13.31
N ARG A 114 -9.82 -16.65 -13.75
CA ARG A 114 -10.55 -15.72 -12.87
C ARG A 114 -11.20 -16.43 -11.68
N THR A 115 -11.69 -17.65 -11.88
CA THR A 115 -12.27 -18.46 -10.80
C THR A 115 -11.21 -18.93 -9.80
N LYS A 116 -10.02 -19.32 -10.28
CA LYS A 116 -8.87 -19.66 -9.43
C LYS A 116 -8.47 -18.46 -8.57
N LEU A 117 -8.30 -17.29 -9.18
CA LEU A 117 -8.00 -16.04 -8.47
C LEU A 117 -9.02 -15.73 -7.37
N ARG A 118 -10.33 -15.80 -7.67
CA ARG A 118 -11.40 -15.49 -6.71
C ARG A 118 -11.40 -16.42 -5.48
N ARG A 119 -10.93 -17.66 -5.63
CA ARG A 119 -10.93 -18.69 -4.56
C ARG A 119 -9.64 -18.75 -3.75
N MET A 120 -8.66 -17.90 -4.06
CA MET A 120 -7.37 -17.90 -3.36
C MET A 120 -7.54 -17.56 -1.88
N ASP A 121 -6.86 -18.32 -1.04
CA ASP A 121 -6.57 -17.94 0.33
C ASP A 121 -5.34 -17.02 0.34
N LEU A 122 -5.53 -15.80 0.84
CA LEU A 122 -4.50 -14.77 0.88
C LEU A 122 -3.89 -14.61 2.26
N THR A 123 -4.31 -15.42 3.24
CA THR A 123 -3.78 -15.36 4.62
C THR A 123 -2.33 -15.83 4.72
N ALA A 124 -1.84 -16.56 3.72
CA ALA A 124 -0.45 -17.01 3.62
C ALA A 124 0.52 -15.92 3.09
N ALA A 125 0.04 -14.69 2.88
CA ALA A 125 0.88 -13.61 2.37
C ALA A 125 2.05 -13.29 3.32
N PRO A 126 3.25 -12.98 2.79
CA PRO A 126 3.55 -12.71 1.37
C PRO A 126 3.76 -13.95 0.49
N ASP A 127 3.86 -15.15 1.06
CA ASP A 127 4.20 -16.39 0.36
C ASP A 127 2.97 -17.01 -0.34
N ILE A 128 2.45 -16.30 -1.35
CA ILE A 128 1.30 -16.70 -2.14
C ILE A 128 1.73 -17.43 -3.42
N ASN A 129 1.24 -18.66 -3.61
CA ASN A 129 1.36 -19.36 -4.88
C ASN A 129 0.27 -18.90 -5.85
N TRP A 130 0.59 -17.92 -6.69
CA TRP A 130 -0.35 -17.37 -7.66
C TRP A 130 -0.60 -18.34 -8.82
N PRO A 131 -1.85 -18.49 -9.29
CA PRO A 131 -2.12 -19.24 -10.51
C PRO A 131 -1.42 -18.56 -11.70
N GLU A 132 -0.96 -19.36 -12.65
CA GLU A 132 -0.41 -18.87 -13.90
C GLU A 132 -1.53 -18.35 -14.81
N PRO A 133 -1.34 -17.19 -15.47
CA PRO A 133 -2.28 -16.73 -16.48
C PRO A 133 -2.28 -17.70 -17.68
N PRO A 134 -3.42 -17.85 -18.38
CA PRO A 134 -3.43 -18.60 -19.64
C PRO A 134 -2.53 -17.91 -20.68
N GLU A 135 -1.91 -18.71 -21.55
CA GLU A 135 -1.13 -18.21 -22.69
C GLU A 135 -2.08 -17.60 -23.74
N ASP A 136 -1.59 -16.55 -24.42
CA ASP A 136 -2.28 -15.85 -25.53
C ASP A 136 -2.35 -16.70 -26.81
#